data_AF-A0A660XDX8-F1
#
_entry.id   AF-A0A660XDX8-F1
#
_cell.length_a   1.000
_cell.length_b   1.000
_cell.length_c   1.000
_cell.angle_alpha   90.00
_cell.angle_beta   90.00
_cell.angle_gamma   90.00
#
_symmetry.space_group_name_H-M   'P 1'
#
loop_
_entity.id
_entity.type
_entity.pdbx_description
1 polymer ?
#
loop_
_entity_poly.entity_id
_entity_poly.type
_entity_poly.pdbx_seq_one_letter_code
_entity_poly.pdbx_strand_id
1 'polypeptide(L)'
;MKQISLFKPEDLPSRILYEKLFENLPHLSSNQKGGGRPPFSRDFLLKAFIYKALRRIHSLTDLVFELKNNPSALSVCAGDVLSRIPSVERIIFERQLTKD
;
A
#
# COMPACT_ATOMS: atom_id res chain seq x y z
N MET A 1 15.57 -33.67 -11.21
CA MET A 1 16.24 -32.57 -11.94
C MET A 1 16.42 -31.41 -10.96
N LYS A 2 17.66 -30.98 -10.69
CA LYS A 2 17.91 -29.81 -9.84
C LYS A 2 17.85 -28.57 -10.73
N GLN A 3 16.89 -27.69 -10.49
CA GLN A 3 16.79 -26.41 -11.17
C GLN A 3 17.98 -25.55 -10.72
N ILE A 4 18.92 -25.33 -11.63
CA ILE A 4 20.07 -24.46 -11.39
C ILE A 4 19.55 -23.03 -11.53
N SER A 5 19.56 -22.27 -10.43
CA SER A 5 19.14 -20.88 -10.44
C SER A 5 20.19 -20.05 -11.19
N LEU A 6 19.82 -19.47 -12.33
CA LEU A 6 20.70 -18.65 -13.18
C LEU A 6 21.19 -17.37 -12.47
N PHE A 7 20.51 -16.97 -11.40
CA PHE A 7 20.88 -15.83 -10.55
C PHE A 7 20.75 -16.23 -9.09
N LYS A 8 21.57 -15.60 -8.23
CA LYS A 8 21.39 -15.71 -6.79
C LYS A 8 20.13 -14.94 -6.39
N PRO A 9 19.32 -15.44 -5.44
CA PRO A 9 18.10 -14.75 -4.99
C PRO A 9 18.35 -13.30 -4.54
N GLU A 10 19.56 -13.03 -4.03
CA GLU A 10 19.99 -11.72 -3.55
C GLU A 10 20.33 -10.73 -4.69
N ASP A 11 20.68 -11.24 -5.88
CA ASP A 11 21.00 -10.44 -7.07
C ASP A 11 19.75 -10.04 -7.86
N LEU A 12 18.61 -10.65 -7.55
CA LEU A 12 17.32 -10.22 -8.08
C LEU A 12 16.96 -8.90 -7.39
N PRO A 13 16.67 -7.82 -8.14
CA PRO A 13 16.08 -6.63 -7.53
C PRO A 13 14.87 -7.09 -6.73
N SER A 14 14.62 -6.46 -5.57
CA SER A 14 13.44 -6.74 -4.74
C SER A 14 12.27 -7.00 -5.67
N ARG A 15 11.76 -8.24 -5.68
CA ARG A 15 11.08 -8.91 -6.81
C ARG A 15 9.92 -8.12 -7.43
N ILE A 16 9.51 -7.03 -6.79
CA ILE A 16 8.50 -6.07 -7.20
C ILE A 16 9.07 -4.65 -7.02
N LEU A 17 9.36 -3.98 -8.13
CA LEU A 17 9.62 -2.53 -8.15
C LEU A 17 8.27 -1.83 -7.97
N TYR A 18 7.85 -1.66 -6.72
CA TYR A 18 6.54 -1.07 -6.41
C TYR A 18 6.36 0.33 -6.99
N GLU A 19 7.42 1.12 -7.08
CA GLU A 19 7.41 2.43 -7.74
C GLU A 19 6.90 2.32 -9.18
N LYS A 20 7.53 1.47 -10.00
CA LYS A 20 7.09 1.21 -11.38
C LYS A 20 5.67 0.63 -11.44
N LEU A 21 5.30 -0.23 -10.49
CA LEU A 21 3.96 -0.80 -10.46
C LEU A 21 2.92 0.29 -10.16
N PHE A 22 3.22 1.19 -9.24
CA PHE A 22 2.33 2.24 -8.78
C PHE A 22 2.27 3.44 -9.73
N GLU A 23 3.30 3.69 -10.54
CA GLU A 23 3.28 4.65 -11.66
C GLU A 23 2.20 4.30 -12.71
N ASN A 24 1.88 3.02 -12.87
CA ASN A 24 0.88 2.54 -13.83
C ASN A 24 -0.54 2.49 -13.25
N LEU A 25 -0.73 2.84 -11.97
CA LEU A 25 -2.04 2.84 -11.36
C LEU A 25 -2.83 4.11 -11.70
N PRO A 26 -4.16 4.02 -11.84
CA PRO A 26 -4.99 5.19 -11.98
C PRO A 26 -4.93 6.03 -10.70
N HIS A 27 -4.80 7.35 -10.86
CA HIS A 27 -4.97 8.29 -9.76
C HIS A 27 -6.45 8.40 -9.40
N LEU A 28 -6.80 8.03 -8.18
CA LEU A 28 -8.15 8.13 -7.64
C LEU A 28 -8.33 9.54 -7.08
N SER A 29 -8.96 10.41 -7.88
CA SER A 29 -9.31 11.76 -7.44
C SER A 29 -10.13 11.71 -6.14
N SER A 30 -9.65 12.38 -5.09
CA SER A 30 -10.44 12.62 -3.88
C SER A 30 -11.54 13.62 -4.24
N ASN A 31 -12.77 13.14 -4.39
CA ASN A 31 -13.92 14.02 -4.53
C ASN A 31 -14.17 14.64 -3.15
N GLN A 32 -13.52 15.77 -2.87
CA GLN A 32 -13.67 16.53 -1.62
C GLN A 32 -15.03 17.21 -1.60
N LYS A 33 -16.09 16.43 -1.39
CA LYS A 33 -17.45 16.96 -1.27
C LYS A 33 -18.05 16.52 0.06
N GLY A 34 -17.74 17.27 1.11
CA GLY A 34 -18.38 17.13 2.42
C GLY A 34 -17.63 17.86 3.53
N GLY A 35 -18.33 18.65 4.33
CA GLY A 35 -17.79 19.22 5.56
C GLY A 35 -17.49 18.12 6.59
N GLY A 36 -16.35 18.19 7.27
CA GLY A 36 -15.90 17.18 8.24
C GLY A 36 -14.39 16.97 8.21
N ARG A 37 -13.91 15.88 8.83
CA ARG A 37 -12.49 15.48 8.79
C ARG A 37 -12.13 15.06 7.36
N PRO A 38 -11.02 15.55 6.78
CA PRO A 38 -10.67 15.24 5.40
C PRO A 38 -10.53 13.73 5.19
N PRO A 39 -11.09 13.17 4.10
CA PRO A 39 -11.00 11.74 3.79
C PRO A 39 -9.54 11.33 3.61
N PHE A 40 -9.25 10.06 3.89
CA PHE A 40 -7.91 9.52 3.70
C PHE A 40 -7.58 9.37 2.20
N SER A 41 -6.31 9.49 1.82
CA SER A 41 -5.89 9.37 0.41
C SER A 41 -6.31 8.01 -0.17
N ARG A 42 -7.17 8.04 -1.20
CA ARG A 42 -7.62 6.84 -1.92
C ARG A 42 -6.46 6.17 -2.65
N ASP A 43 -5.54 6.96 -3.19
CA ASP A 43 -4.31 6.47 -3.82
C ASP A 43 -3.47 5.66 -2.83
N PHE A 44 -3.28 6.17 -1.60
CA PHE A 44 -2.60 5.41 -0.56
C PHE A 44 -3.31 4.11 -0.25
N LEU A 45 -4.65 4.15 -0.08
CA LEU A 45 -5.41 2.95 0.25
C LEU A 45 -5.25 1.89 -0.85
N LEU A 46 -5.38 2.28 -2.12
CA LEU A 46 -5.17 1.39 -3.26
C LEU A 46 -3.77 0.77 -3.23
N LYS A 47 -2.72 1.60 -3.11
CA LYS A 47 -1.33 1.16 -3.04
C LYS A 47 -1.08 0.22 -1.85
N ALA A 48 -1.60 0.54 -0.67
CA ALA A 48 -1.47 -0.25 0.54
C ALA A 48 -2.20 -1.61 0.42
N PHE A 49 -3.37 -1.67 -0.24
CA PHE A 49 -4.08 -2.92 -0.49
C PHE A 49 -3.37 -3.80 -1.52
N ILE A 50 -2.82 -3.20 -2.58
CA ILE A 50 -2.00 -3.92 -3.55
C ILE A 50 -0.75 -4.48 -2.86
N TYR A 51 -0.07 -3.65 -2.05
CA TYR A 51 1.07 -4.07 -1.24
C TYR A 51 0.70 -5.25 -0.31
N LYS A 52 -0.42 -5.14 0.41
CA LYS A 52 -0.98 -6.21 1.26
C LYS A 52 -1.16 -7.52 0.48
N ALA A 53 -1.74 -7.47 -0.71
CA ALA A 53 -1.99 -8.64 -1.55
C ALA A 53 -0.68 -9.28 -2.04
N LEU A 54 0.25 -8.47 -2.55
CA LEU A 54 1.54 -8.93 -3.08
C LEU A 54 2.45 -9.53 -1.99
N ARG A 55 2.41 -8.97 -0.78
CA ARG A 55 3.15 -9.47 0.39
C ARG A 55 2.43 -10.58 1.16
N ARG A 56 1.23 -10.98 0.73
CA ARG A 56 0.37 -11.98 1.41
C ARG A 56 0.10 -11.64 2.87
N ILE A 57 -0.04 -10.35 3.18
CA ILE A 57 -0.41 -9.88 4.52
C ILE A 57 -1.91 -10.16 4.71
N HIS A 58 -2.27 -10.90 5.76
CA HIS A 58 -3.63 -11.41 5.90
C HIS A 58 -4.58 -10.42 6.59
N SER A 59 -4.13 -9.67 7.59
CA SER A 59 -4.97 -8.72 8.32
C SER A 59 -4.65 -7.25 8.01
N LEU A 60 -5.59 -6.35 8.36
CA LEU A 60 -5.35 -4.90 8.30
C LEU A 60 -4.40 -4.44 9.42
N THR A 61 -4.45 -5.10 10.56
CA THR A 61 -3.57 -4.83 11.70
C THR A 61 -2.12 -5.09 11.32
N ASP A 62 -1.84 -6.22 10.65
CA ASP A 62 -0.51 -6.56 10.16
C ASP A 62 -0.03 -5.57 9.10
N LEU A 63 -0.93 -5.09 8.23
CA LEU A 63 -0.59 -4.05 7.25
C LEU A 63 -0.21 -2.73 7.95
N VAL A 64 -0.98 -2.28 8.93
CA VAL A 64 -0.69 -1.06 9.70
C VAL A 64 0.61 -1.22 10.48
N PHE A 65 0.85 -2.40 11.06
CA PHE A 65 2.10 -2.72 11.75
C PHE A 65 3.30 -2.69 10.80
N GLU A 66 3.19 -3.34 9.64
CA GLU A 66 4.23 -3.34 8.61
C GLU A 66 4.56 -1.93 8.15
N LEU A 67 3.56 -1.10 7.82
CA LEU A 67 3.79 0.28 7.38
C LEU A 67 4.41 1.15 8.48
N LYS A 68 4.12 0.88 9.76
CA LYS A 68 4.73 1.62 10.89
C LYS A 68 6.20 1.26 11.10
N ASN A 69 6.55 0.00 10.89
CA ASN A 69 7.90 -0.52 11.17
C ASN A 69 8.81 -0.55 9.93
N ASN A 70 8.24 -0.39 8.73
CA ASN A 70 8.96 -0.43 7.46
C ASN A 70 8.81 0.91 6.72
N PRO A 71 9.72 1.88 6.95
CA PRO A 71 9.66 3.19 6.31
C PRO A 71 9.72 3.12 4.79
N SER A 72 10.40 2.12 4.22
CA SER A 72 10.45 1.89 2.77
C SER A 72 9.11 1.41 2.21
N ALA A 73 8.36 0.59 2.96
CA ALA A 73 7.00 0.21 2.55
C ALA A 73 6.05 1.42 2.62
N LEU A 74 6.23 2.28 3.63
CA LEU A 74 5.45 3.50 3.80
C LEU A 74 5.72 4.52 2.69
N SER A 75 6.98 4.79 2.34
CA SER A 75 7.32 5.71 1.25
C SER A 75 6.74 5.26 -0.08
N VAL A 76 6.76 3.96 -0.34
CA VAL A 76 6.21 3.36 -1.55
C VAL A 76 4.68 3.52 -1.61
N CYS A 77 3.97 3.33 -0.49
CA CYS A 77 2.51 3.47 -0.46
C CYS A 77 2.02 4.92 -0.39
N ALA A 78 2.75 5.79 0.30
CA ALA A 78 2.33 7.16 0.62
C ALA A 78 3.06 8.26 -0.15
N GLY A 79 4.18 7.94 -0.80
CA GLY A 79 5.10 8.90 -1.39
C GLY A 79 6.04 9.58 -0.38
N ASP A 80 5.86 9.35 0.93
CA ASP A 80 6.66 9.95 1.99
C ASP A 80 6.73 9.04 3.23
N VAL A 81 7.92 8.94 3.82
CA VAL A 81 8.23 8.17 5.04
C VAL A 81 7.60 8.78 6.29
N LEU A 82 7.31 10.08 6.29
CA LEU A 82 6.67 10.78 7.42
C LEU A 82 5.14 10.81 7.32
N SER A 83 4.59 10.15 6.31
CA SER A 83 3.15 10.10 6.08
C SER A 83 2.42 9.47 7.27
N ARG A 84 1.30 10.10 7.65
CA ARG A 84 0.43 9.55 8.69
C ARG A 84 -0.24 8.26 8.21
N ILE A 85 0.00 7.17 8.93
CA ILE A 85 -0.66 5.89 8.72
C ILE A 85 -2.07 5.93 9.32
N PRO A 86 -3.12 5.55 8.58
CA PRO A 86 -4.47 5.48 9.12
C PRO A 86 -4.60 4.34 10.14
N SER A 87 -5.49 4.50 11.12
CA SER A 87 -5.85 3.40 12.01
C SER A 87 -6.67 2.33 11.26
N VAL A 88 -6.74 1.12 11.81
CA VAL A 88 -7.48 0.01 11.21
C VAL A 88 -8.95 0.36 11.03
N GLU A 89 -9.57 1.00 12.02
CA GLU A 89 -10.97 1.45 11.97
C GLU A 89 -11.18 2.44 10.83
N ARG A 90 -10.21 3.32 10.60
CA ARG A 90 -10.28 4.31 9.53
C ARG A 90 -10.21 3.65 8.15
N ILE A 91 -9.34 2.65 7.98
CA ILE A 91 -9.27 1.87 6.73
C ILE A 91 -10.59 1.13 6.47
N ILE A 92 -11.22 0.57 7.52
CA ILE A 92 -12.52 -0.10 7.42
C ILE A 92 -13.60 0.88 6.99
N PHE A 93 -13.67 2.06 7.60
CA PHE A 93 -14.65 3.10 7.27
C PHE A 93 -14.54 3.56 5.81
N GLU A 94 -13.33 3.88 5.35
CA GLU A 94 -13.09 4.33 3.95
C GLU A 94 -13.42 3.24 2.93
N ARG A 95 -13.27 1.96 3.29
CA ARG A 95 -13.67 0.82 2.45
C ARG A 95 -15.19 0.66 2.33
N GLN A 96 -15.97 1.15 3.30
CA GLN A 96 -17.44 1.07 3.24
C GLN A 96 -18.03 2.17 2.34
N LEU A 97 -17.39 3.34 2.29
CA LEU A 97 -17.81 4.50 1.47
C LEU A 97 -17.58 4.33 -0.05
N THR A 98 -17.08 3.18 -0.49
CA THR A 98 -16.79 2.88 -1.91
C THR A 98 -17.77 1.86 -2.51
N LYS A 99 -18.85 1.52 -1.80
CA LYS A 99 -19.86 0.54 -2.23
C LYS A 99 -21.12 1.13 -2.86
N ASP A 100 -21.18 2.44 -3.05
CA ASP A 100 -22.29 3.14 -3.71
C ASP A 100 -21.99 3.41 -5.19
#